data_AF-A0A6L3T0B5-F1
#
_entry.id   AF-A0A6L3T0B5-F1
#
_cell.length_a   1.000
_cell.length_b   1.000
_cell.length_c   1.000
_cell.angle_alpha   90.00
_cell.angle_beta   90.00
_cell.angle_gamma   90.00
#
_symmetry.space_group_name_H-M   'P 1'
#
loop_
_entity.id
_entity.type
_entity.pdbx_description
1 polymer ?
#
loop_
_entity_poly.entity_id
_entity_poly.type
_entity_poly.pdbx_seq_one_letter_code
_entity_poly.pdbx_strand_id
1 'polypeptide(L)' 'MSQPAQSIFQTPSKSLQQQISEAVQNRATPISQLLRLMSALDADAGSANENLRHQLRARIGAPLSA' A
#
# COMPACT_ATOMS: atom_id res chain seq x y z
N MET A 1 31.04 -11.56 17.90
CA MET A 1 30.56 -10.89 16.67
C MET A 1 29.05 -10.73 16.81
N SER A 2 28.58 -9.54 17.19
CA SER A 2 27.15 -9.27 17.39
C SER A 2 26.67 -8.38 16.26
N GLN A 3 25.93 -8.94 15.31
CA GLN A 3 25.25 -8.17 14.27
C GLN A 3 24.06 -7.45 14.92
N PRO A 4 24.03 -6.10 14.97
CA PRO A 4 22.81 -5.42 15.37
C PRO A 4 21.75 -5.66 14.29
N ALA A 5 20.60 -6.15 14.76
CA ALA A 5 19.41 -6.38 13.96
C ALA A 5 19.13 -5.18 13.06
N GLN A 6 18.94 -5.49 11.79
CA GLN A 6 18.60 -4.58 10.72
C GLN A 6 17.55 -3.59 11.23
N SER A 7 17.93 -2.32 11.27
CA SER A 7 17.09 -1.20 11.63
C SER A 7 15.81 -1.32 10.82
N ILE A 8 14.75 -1.77 11.50
CA ILE A 8 13.40 -1.85 10.94
C ILE A 8 13.16 -0.47 10.35
N PHE A 9 12.94 -0.42 9.03
CA PHE A 9 12.61 0.77 8.29
C PHE A 9 11.30 1.33 8.88
N GLN A 10 11.42 2.09 9.96
CA GLN A 10 10.39 2.97 10.49
C GLN A 10 10.28 4.11 9.49
N THR A 11 9.68 3.84 8.34
CA THR A 11 9.13 4.93 7.53
C THR A 11 8.07 5.60 8.40
N PRO A 12 8.08 6.94 8.47
CA PRO A 12 7.22 7.69 9.38
C PRO A 12 5.78 7.26 9.22
N SER A 13 5.02 7.33 10.33
CA SER A 13 3.62 6.98 10.53
C SER A 13 2.65 7.63 9.52
N LYS A 14 2.86 7.40 8.23
CA LYS A 14 1.94 7.78 7.16
C LYS A 14 0.71 6.93 7.38
N SER A 15 -0.41 7.59 7.67
CA SER A 15 -1.72 6.95 7.73
C SER A 15 -1.90 6.06 6.51
N LEU A 16 -2.52 4.90 6.71
CA LEU A 16 -2.78 3.91 5.67
C LEU A 16 -3.29 4.59 4.38
N GLN A 17 -4.23 5.53 4.53
CA GLN A 17 -4.78 6.35 3.45
C GLN A 17 -3.73 7.11 2.62
N GLN A 18 -2.72 7.71 3.26
CA GLN A 18 -1.64 8.41 2.55
C GLN A 18 -0.79 7.44 1.73
N GLN A 19 -0.45 6.29 2.31
CA GLN A 19 0.34 5.27 1.62
C GLN A 19 -0.40 4.72 0.39
N ILE A 20 -1.71 4.53 0.50
CA ILE A 20 -2.56 4.09 -0.61
C ILE A 20 -2.63 5.16 -1.69
N SER A 21 -2.87 6.41 -1.32
CA SER A 21 -2.94 7.52 -2.28
C SER A 21 -1.62 7.69 -3.05
N GLU A 22 -0.48 7.56 -2.39
CA GLU A 22 0.83 7.59 -3.05
C GLU A 22 1.04 6.38 -3.96
N ALA A 23 0.73 5.17 -3.48
CA ALA A 23 0.86 3.93 -4.24
C ALA A 23 -0.05 3.90 -5.49
N VAL A 24 -1.27 4.44 -5.36
CA VAL A 24 -2.19 4.59 -6.48
C VAL A 24 -1.68 5.64 -7.45
N GLN A 25 -1.10 6.76 -7.02
CA GLN A 25 -0.57 7.77 -7.94
C GLN A 25 0.73 7.32 -8.64
N ASN A 26 1.58 6.58 -7.94
CA ASN A 26 2.86 6.15 -8.45
C ASN A 26 2.73 4.85 -9.28
N ARG A 27 2.90 4.98 -10.60
CA ARG A 27 2.86 3.84 -11.54
C ARG A 27 4.04 2.87 -11.42
N ALA A 28 5.14 3.29 -10.79
CA ALA A 28 6.28 2.42 -10.51
C ALA A 28 6.08 1.57 -9.24
N THR A 29 4.95 1.74 -8.53
CA THR A 29 4.66 0.94 -7.35
C THR A 29 4.52 -0.54 -7.74
N PRO A 30 5.29 -1.45 -7.11
CA PRO A 30 5.20 -2.86 -7.42
C PRO A 30 3.86 -3.44 -6.98
N ILE A 31 3.35 -4.41 -7.74
CA ILE A 31 2.06 -5.04 -7.46
C ILE A 31 2.00 -5.71 -6.08
N SER A 32 3.13 -6.24 -5.59
CA SER A 32 3.24 -6.83 -4.26
C SER A 32 2.98 -5.80 -3.15
N GLN A 33 3.38 -4.53 -3.34
CA GLN A 33 3.10 -3.45 -2.41
C GLN A 33 1.61 -3.05 -2.46
N LEU A 34 1.02 -2.98 -3.65
CA LEU A 34 -0.41 -2.71 -3.81
C LEU A 34 -1.28 -3.78 -3.11
N LEU A 35 -0.92 -5.05 -3.26
CA LEU A 35 -1.61 -6.16 -2.61
C LEU A 35 -1.49 -6.11 -1.08
N ARG A 36 -0.32 -5.75 -0.55
CA ARG A 36 -0.12 -5.58 0.90
C ARG A 36 -0.98 -4.44 1.45
N LEU A 37 -1.08 -3.32 0.74
CA LEU A 37 -1.94 -2.20 1.10
C LEU A 37 -3.43 -2.57 1.06
N MET A 38 -3.85 -3.36 0.06
CA MET A 38 -5.22 -3.87 -0.04
C MET A 38 -5.58 -4.78 1.13
N SER A 39 -4.67 -5.68 1.54
CA SER A 39 -4.87 -6.54 2.72
C SER A 39 -4.94 -5.74 4.02
N ALA A 40 -4.09 -4.73 4.18
CA ALA A 40 -4.13 -3.85 5.35
C ALA A 40 -5.43 -3.03 5.42
N LEU A 41 -5.94 -2.59 4.28
CA LEU A 41 -7.26 -1.94 4.16
C LEU A 41 -8.44 -2.85 4.47
N ASP A 42 -8.33 -4.14 4.14
CA ASP A 42 -9.39 -5.12 4.39
C ASP A 42 -9.49 -5.45 5.88
N ALA A 43 -8.32 -5.55 6.55
CA ALA A 43 -8.22 -5.75 8.00
C ALA A 43 -8.70 -4.53 8.81
N ASP A 44 -8.55 -3.32 8.26
CA ASP A 44 -9.14 -2.10 8.82
C ASP A 44 -10.66 -2.14 8.60
N ALA A 45 -11.39 -2.62 9.61
CA ALA A 45 -12.86 -2.81 9.59
C ALA A 45 -13.67 -1.50 9.46
N GLY A 46 -13.01 -0.38 9.17
CA GLY A 46 -13.63 0.92 8.92
C GLY A 46 -14.18 1.01 7.51
N SER A 47 -15.51 1.09 7.37
CA SER A 47 -16.21 1.37 6.11
C SER A 47 -15.81 2.70 5.45
N ALA A 48 -15.08 3.57 6.16
CA ALA A 48 -14.63 4.88 5.68
C ALA A 48 -13.62 4.81 4.51
N ASN A 49 -13.06 3.63 4.21
CA ASN A 49 -12.01 3.48 3.21
C ASN A 49 -12.43 2.72 1.94
N GLU A 50 -13.73 2.54 1.71
CA GLU A 50 -14.24 1.81 0.55
C GLU A 50 -13.80 2.43 -0.79
N ASN A 51 -13.74 3.77 -0.86
CA ASN A 51 -13.23 4.46 -2.05
C ASN A 51 -11.75 4.13 -2.34
N LEU A 52 -10.91 4.02 -1.29
CA LEU A 52 -9.50 3.65 -1.43
C LEU A 52 -9.34 2.21 -1.91
N ARG A 53 -10.20 1.28 -1.43
CA ARG A 53 -10.23 -0.11 -1.92
C ARG A 53 -10.56 -0.15 -3.42
N HIS A 54 -11.56 0.61 -3.86
CA HIS A 54 -11.91 0.72 -5.28
C HIS A 54 -10.75 1.25 -6.12
N GLN A 55 -10.07 2.31 -5.65
CA GLN A 55 -8.91 2.88 -6.35
C GLN A 55 -7.74 1.89 -6.45
N LEU A 56 -7.41 1.17 -5.38
CA LEU A 56 -6.38 0.14 -5.42
C LEU A 56 -6.74 -0.99 -6.37
N ARG A 57 -7.98 -1.47 -6.32
CA ARG A 57 -8.45 -2.53 -7.22
C ARG A 57 -8.39 -2.10 -8.68
N ALA A 58 -8.78 -0.86 -8.98
CA ALA A 58 -8.64 -0.28 -10.32
C ALA A 58 -7.17 -0.20 -10.76
N ARG A 59 -6.25 0.19 -9.87
CA ARG A 59 -4.82 0.25 -10.17
C ARG A 59 -4.20 -1.14 -10.37
N ILE A 60 -4.59 -2.13 -9.57
CA ILE A 60 -4.10 -3.52 -9.66
C ILE A 60 -4.61 -4.19 -10.95
N GLY A 61 -5.88 -3.97 -11.30
CA GLY A 61 -6.50 -4.54 -12.49
C GLY A 61 -6.26 -3.75 -13.78
N ALA A 62 -5.67 -2.54 -13.69
CA ALA A 62 -5.30 -1.78 -14.87
C ALA A 62 -4.18 -2.52 -15.63
N PRO A 63 -4.25 -2.60 -16.96
CA PRO A 63 -3.16 -3.17 -17.73
C PRO A 63 -1.89 -2.38 -17.42
N LEU A 64 -0.82 -3.09 -17.08
CA LEU A 64 0.54 -2.55 -17.08
C LEU A 64 0.76 -2.08 -18.52
N SER A 65 0.57 -0.79 -18.80
CA SER A 65 0.81 -0.26 -20.15
C SER A 65 2.20 -0.72 -20.58
N ALA A 66 2.21 -1.53 -21.64
CA ALA A 66 3.39 -2.10 -22.27
C ALA A 66 4.31 -1.01 -22.82
#